data_AF-A0A525W6G5-F1
#
_entry.id   AF-A0A525W6G5-F1
#
_cell.length_a   1.000
_cell.length_b   1.000
_cell.length_c   1.000
_cell.angle_alpha   90.00
_cell.angle_beta   90.00
_cell.angle_gamma   90.00
#
_symmetry.space_group_name_H-M   'P 1'
#
loop_
_entity.id
_entity.type
_entity.pdbx_description
1 polymer ?
#
loop_
_entity_poly.entity_id
_entity_poly.type
_entity_poly.pdbx_seq_one_letter_code
_entity_poly.pdbx_strand_id
1 'polypeptide(L)'
;MRTRIKVILGFVGVLALGAIGLPALWHHPDEPGLRMIPEALASGDEMKEAIREHLTLAEEYEKDAAHHEAEAKRYEQKASAITPLMDTKGFRRDGLKIAADSHSSMASEARFRAKVHRLEMQLLMEKDAHGGNEK
;
A
#
# COMPACT_ATOMS: atom_id res chain seq x y z
N MET A 1 -57.19 3.95 -2.74
CA MET A 1 -56.96 4.97 -3.79
C MET A 1 -56.67 6.32 -3.14
N ARG A 2 -55.44 6.85 -3.26
CA ARG A 2 -55.10 8.29 -3.34
C ARG A 2 -53.59 8.44 -3.61
N THR A 3 -53.33 8.77 -4.88
CA THR A 3 -52.22 9.54 -5.49
C THR A 3 -51.09 10.07 -4.58
N ARG A 4 -49.82 9.70 -4.83
CA ARG A 4 -48.75 10.43 -5.59
C ARG A 4 -48.48 11.86 -5.04
N ILE A 5 -47.24 12.26 -4.72
CA ILE A 5 -46.30 12.94 -5.65
C ILE A 5 -44.93 13.14 -4.97
N LYS A 6 -43.89 13.15 -5.81
CA LYS A 6 -42.45 13.23 -5.60
C LYS A 6 -41.91 14.67 -5.53
N VAL A 7 -40.76 14.86 -4.84
CA VAL A 7 -39.63 15.79 -5.12
C VAL A 7 -39.91 17.29 -4.84
N ILE A 8 -39.03 18.04 -4.16
CA ILE A 8 -37.95 18.93 -4.68
C ILE A 8 -37.26 19.51 -3.41
N LEU A 9 -36.01 19.16 -3.10
CA LEU A 9 -34.77 19.93 -3.38
C LEU A 9 -34.84 21.45 -3.14
N GLY A 10 -34.19 21.92 -2.06
CA GLY A 10 -33.37 23.13 -2.15
C GLY A 10 -33.51 24.20 -1.06
N PHE A 11 -32.38 24.90 -0.90
CA PHE A 11 -32.12 26.20 -0.27
C PHE A 11 -31.75 26.20 1.22
N VAL A 12 -30.46 26.31 1.57
CA VAL A 12 -29.60 27.54 1.62
C VAL A 12 -29.69 28.21 3.00
N GLY A 13 -28.52 28.45 3.59
CA GLY A 13 -28.29 29.20 4.84
C GLY A 13 -27.77 28.26 5.92
N VAL A 14 -26.52 28.34 6.37
CA VAL A 14 -25.90 29.53 6.96
C VAL A 14 -24.39 29.60 6.64
N LEU A 15 -24.02 30.68 5.98
CA LEU A 15 -22.71 31.34 6.01
C LEU A 15 -22.47 31.97 7.38
N ALA A 16 -21.29 31.77 7.97
CA ALA A 16 -20.51 32.77 8.73
C ALA A 16 -19.26 32.09 9.33
N LEU A 17 -18.08 32.22 8.72
CA LEU A 17 -17.10 33.30 8.93
C LEU A 17 -16.30 33.15 10.23
N GLY A 18 -15.01 32.84 10.08
CA GLY A 18 -14.03 32.87 11.16
C GLY A 18 -12.65 32.42 10.68
N ALA A 19 -11.89 33.38 10.16
CA ALA A 19 -10.58 33.21 9.55
C ALA A 19 -9.57 32.41 10.40
N ILE A 20 -9.00 31.35 9.82
CA ILE A 20 -7.65 30.90 10.12
C ILE A 20 -6.96 30.74 8.77
N GLY A 21 -5.92 31.55 8.56
CA GLY A 21 -5.20 31.64 7.30
C GLY A 21 -4.59 30.31 6.89
N LEU A 22 -4.82 29.94 5.64
CA LEU A 22 -3.94 29.07 4.88
C LEU A 22 -3.41 29.92 3.71
N PRO A 23 -2.09 30.18 3.65
CA PRO A 23 -1.51 30.87 2.53
C PRO A 23 -1.65 30.01 1.27
N ALA A 24 -1.75 30.70 0.15
CA ALA A 24 -1.79 30.15 -1.19
C ALA A 24 -0.79 29.00 -1.38
N LEU A 25 -1.31 27.77 -1.48
CA LEU A 25 -0.68 26.68 -2.20
C LEU A 25 -1.26 26.73 -3.63
N TRP A 26 -0.77 27.66 -4.45
CA TRP A 26 0.17 27.31 -5.50
C TRP A 26 -0.40 26.19 -6.40
N HIS A 27 -1.24 26.63 -7.34
CA HIS A 27 -1.29 25.99 -8.66
C HIS A 27 0.10 26.11 -9.29
N HIS A 28 0.87 25.04 -9.25
CA HIS A 28 1.91 24.79 -10.24
C HIS A 28 1.40 23.69 -11.17
N PRO A 29 1.22 23.98 -12.47
CA PRO A 29 1.47 22.94 -13.46
C PRO A 29 2.97 22.65 -13.42
N ASP A 30 3.37 21.70 -12.58
CA ASP A 30 4.71 21.12 -12.56
C ASP A 30 4.86 20.23 -13.81
N GLU A 31 5.17 20.85 -14.94
CA GLU A 31 6.08 20.22 -15.90
C GLU A 31 7.41 21.00 -15.84
N PRO A 32 8.46 20.32 -15.38
CA PRO A 32 9.63 20.26 -16.23
C PRO A 32 10.17 18.83 -16.27
N GLY A 33 10.13 18.26 -17.48
CA GLY A 33 11.01 17.18 -17.85
C GLY A 33 10.51 15.80 -17.45
N LEU A 34 10.04 15.08 -18.46
CA LEU A 34 10.66 13.79 -18.78
C LEU A 34 12.16 13.86 -18.42
N ARG A 35 12.52 13.41 -17.21
CA ARG A 35 13.85 12.87 -16.98
C ARG A 35 13.91 11.67 -17.90
N MET A 36 14.36 11.90 -19.14
CA MET A 36 15.23 10.94 -19.80
C MET A 36 16.23 10.52 -18.73
N ILE A 37 16.06 9.32 -18.20
CA ILE A 37 17.15 8.63 -17.53
C ILE A 37 18.25 8.64 -18.59
N PRO A 38 19.40 9.30 -18.38
CA PRO A 38 20.51 9.13 -19.29
C PRO A 38 20.94 7.68 -19.12
N GLU A 39 20.44 6.84 -20.02
CA GLU A 39 20.61 5.39 -20.06
C GLU A 39 22.08 4.97 -20.29
N ALA A 40 23.00 5.93 -20.30
CA ALA A 40 24.39 5.77 -20.67
C ALA A 40 25.41 5.88 -19.53
N LEU A 41 25.04 6.25 -18.29
CA LEU A 41 26.05 6.53 -17.24
C LEU A 41 25.59 6.20 -15.81
N ALA A 42 24.82 5.13 -15.59
CA ALA A 42 24.85 4.53 -14.26
C ALA A 42 26.27 3.98 -14.08
N SER A 43 27.13 4.71 -13.36
CA SER A 43 28.45 4.22 -13.00
C SER A 43 28.28 2.88 -12.27
N GLY A 44 29.24 1.95 -12.39
CA GLY A 44 29.12 0.62 -11.76
C GLY A 44 28.85 0.69 -10.24
N ASP A 45 29.15 1.82 -9.60
CA ASP A 45 28.85 2.06 -8.19
C ASP A 45 27.39 2.47 -7.95
N GLU A 46 26.76 3.23 -8.84
CA GLU A 46 25.32 3.55 -8.77
C GLU A 46 24.45 2.30 -8.99
N MET A 47 24.86 1.40 -9.90
CA MET A 47 24.16 0.14 -10.14
C MET A 47 24.21 -0.77 -8.89
N LYS A 48 25.38 -0.88 -8.25
CA LYS A 48 25.55 -1.65 -7.01
C LYS A 48 24.73 -1.08 -5.86
N GLU A 49 24.63 0.24 -5.76
CA GLU A 49 23.80 0.88 -4.73
C GLU A 49 22.31 0.57 -4.97
N ALA A 50 21.82 0.69 -6.20
CA ALA A 50 20.45 0.34 -6.55
C ALA A 50 20.12 -1.14 -6.26
N ILE A 51 21.04 -2.06 -6.59
CA ILE A 51 20.91 -3.49 -6.25
C ILE A 51 20.75 -3.68 -4.73
N ARG A 52 21.55 -2.97 -3.93
CA ARG A 52 21.47 -3.05 -2.46
C ARG A 52 20.17 -2.46 -1.92
N GLU A 53 19.70 -1.35 -2.48
CA GLU A 53 18.44 -0.73 -2.11
C GLU A 53 17.26 -1.68 -2.34
N HIS A 54 17.16 -2.26 -3.54
CA HIS A 54 16.12 -3.24 -3.86
C HIS A 54 16.19 -4.48 -2.97
N LEU A 55 17.38 -4.97 -2.63
CA LEU A 55 17.53 -6.07 -1.67
C LEU A 55 17.01 -5.67 -0.28
N THR A 56 17.37 -4.48 0.21
CA THR A 56 16.96 -3.98 1.52
C THR A 56 15.44 -3.83 1.61
N LEU A 57 14.82 -3.24 0.59
CA LEU A 57 13.36 -3.11 0.48
C LEU A 57 12.67 -4.47 0.41
N ALA A 58 13.22 -5.43 -0.32
CA ALA A 58 12.68 -6.78 -0.38
C ALA A 58 12.69 -7.47 0.99
N GLU A 59 13.76 -7.30 1.78
CA GLU A 59 13.85 -7.83 3.13
C GLU A 59 12.90 -7.15 4.11
N GLU A 60 12.70 -5.84 3.98
CA GLU A 60 11.75 -5.07 4.79
C GLU A 60 10.31 -5.55 4.54
N TYR A 61 9.90 -5.66 3.29
CA TYR A 61 8.57 -6.16 2.95
C TYR A 61 8.34 -7.63 3.35
N GLU A 62 9.36 -8.48 3.40
CA GLU A 62 9.23 -9.82 3.96
C GLU A 62 9.02 -9.82 5.48
N LYS A 63 9.69 -8.91 6.19
CA LYS A 63 9.47 -8.75 7.64
C LYS A 63 8.04 -8.27 7.91
N ASP A 64 7.55 -7.32 7.11
CA ASP A 64 6.17 -6.83 7.18
C ASP A 64 5.17 -7.95 6.87
N ALA A 65 5.44 -8.75 5.84
CA ALA A 65 4.61 -9.90 5.50
C ALA A 65 4.53 -10.90 6.66
N ALA A 66 5.67 -11.23 7.27
CA ALA A 66 5.73 -12.14 8.41
C ALA A 66 4.99 -11.58 9.63
N HIS A 67 5.10 -10.27 9.88
CA HIS A 67 4.37 -9.61 10.95
C HIS A 67 2.85 -9.70 10.74
N HIS A 68 2.37 -9.38 9.54
CA HIS A 68 0.95 -9.46 9.23
C HIS A 68 0.42 -10.89 9.22
N GLU A 69 1.20 -11.87 8.76
CA GLU A 69 0.82 -13.29 8.87
C GLU A 69 0.69 -13.74 10.33
N ALA A 70 1.59 -13.29 11.21
CA ALA A 70 1.51 -13.61 12.63
C ALA A 70 0.25 -13.00 13.28
N GLU A 71 -0.09 -11.75 12.96
CA GLU A 71 -1.32 -11.13 13.46
C GLU A 71 -2.58 -11.79 12.88
N ALA A 72 -2.59 -12.15 11.59
CA ALA A 72 -3.69 -12.91 10.99
C ALA A 72 -3.96 -14.22 11.76
N LYS A 73 -2.91 -15.03 11.97
CA LYS A 73 -2.98 -16.27 12.76
C LYS A 73 -3.48 -16.02 14.18
N ARG A 74 -3.04 -14.93 14.81
CA ARG A 74 -3.48 -14.56 16.16
C ARG A 74 -4.98 -14.25 16.20
N TYR A 75 -5.51 -13.54 15.21
CA TYR A 75 -6.95 -13.27 15.12
C TYR A 75 -7.76 -14.53 14.80
N GLU A 76 -7.27 -15.41 13.91
CA GLU A 76 -7.90 -16.71 13.64
C GLU A 76 -7.98 -17.58 14.89
N GLN A 77 -6.88 -17.66 15.65
CA GLN A 77 -6.84 -18.40 16.92
C GLN A 77 -7.85 -17.84 17.92
N LYS A 78 -7.90 -16.50 18.09
CA LYS A 78 -8.90 -15.86 18.95
C LYS A 78 -10.33 -16.14 18.48
N ALA A 79 -10.59 -16.11 17.17
CA ALA A 79 -11.92 -16.40 16.61
C ALA A 79 -12.33 -17.86 16.87
N SER A 80 -11.39 -18.80 16.71
CA SER A 80 -11.63 -20.23 16.93
C SER A 80 -11.91 -20.59 18.39
N ALA A 81 -11.35 -19.81 19.33
CA ALA A 81 -11.58 -19.99 20.77
C ALA A 81 -12.97 -19.53 21.22
N ILE A 82 -13.70 -18.75 20.41
CA ILE A 82 -15.05 -18.28 20.75
C ILE A 82 -16.08 -19.36 20.42
N THR A 83 -16.65 -19.94 21.47
CA THR A 83 -17.74 -20.91 21.34
C THR A 83 -19.07 -20.22 21.00
N PRO A 84 -20.03 -20.92 20.37
CA PRO A 84 -21.36 -20.37 20.09
C PRO A 84 -22.12 -19.87 21.34
N LEU A 85 -21.83 -20.41 22.52
CA LEU A 85 -22.45 -19.96 23.77
C LEU A 85 -21.89 -18.60 24.24
N MET A 86 -20.63 -18.31 23.94
CA MET A 86 -19.98 -17.04 24.27
C MET A 86 -20.35 -15.91 23.31
N ASP A 87 -20.76 -16.27 22.10
CA ASP A 87 -21.16 -15.34 21.05
C ASP A 87 -22.30 -15.93 20.20
N THR A 88 -23.50 -15.91 20.77
CA THR A 88 -24.70 -16.51 20.17
C THR A 88 -25.08 -15.87 18.84
N LYS A 89 -24.72 -14.60 18.64
CA LYS A 89 -24.97 -13.85 17.40
C LYS A 89 -23.80 -13.90 16.42
N GLY A 90 -22.62 -14.32 16.87
CA GLY A 90 -21.42 -14.45 16.03
C GLY A 90 -20.65 -13.16 15.77
N PHE A 91 -21.10 -12.00 16.25
CA PHE A 91 -20.52 -10.70 15.91
C PHE A 91 -19.05 -10.56 16.31
N ARG A 92 -18.66 -11.09 17.47
CA ARG A 92 -17.27 -11.01 17.96
C ARG A 92 -16.38 -11.93 17.14
N ARG A 93 -16.85 -13.16 16.89
CA ARG A 93 -16.12 -14.14 16.07
C ARG A 93 -15.95 -13.64 14.64
N ASP A 94 -16.99 -13.09 14.03
CA ASP A 94 -16.94 -12.61 12.66
C ASP A 94 -16.08 -11.34 12.53
N GLY A 95 -16.12 -10.44 13.51
CA GLY A 95 -15.20 -9.30 13.56
C GLY A 95 -13.72 -9.72 13.63
N LEU A 96 -13.40 -10.77 14.38
CA LEU A 96 -12.03 -11.33 14.43
C LEU A 96 -11.64 -11.99 13.11
N LYS A 97 -12.55 -12.68 12.43
CA LYS A 97 -12.30 -13.25 11.09
C LYS A 97 -12.00 -12.15 10.07
N ILE A 98 -12.79 -11.08 10.06
CA ILE A 98 -12.56 -9.93 9.17
C ILE A 98 -11.17 -9.31 9.44
N ALA A 99 -10.78 -9.18 10.71
CA ALA A 99 -9.44 -8.70 11.06
C ALA A 99 -8.33 -9.65 10.57
N ALA A 100 -8.53 -10.96 10.69
CA ALA A 100 -7.61 -11.95 10.15
C ALA A 100 -7.48 -11.84 8.62
N ASP A 101 -8.60 -11.76 7.90
CA ASP A 101 -8.65 -11.64 6.44
C ASP A 101 -7.94 -10.35 5.96
N SER A 102 -8.14 -9.24 6.69
CA SER A 102 -7.45 -7.98 6.43
C SER A 102 -5.93 -8.14 6.54
N HIS A 103 -5.44 -8.73 7.63
CA HIS A 103 -4.01 -8.96 7.81
C HIS A 103 -3.43 -9.97 6.81
N SER A 104 -4.18 -11.00 6.45
CA SER A 104 -3.79 -11.96 5.41
C SER A 104 -3.61 -11.27 4.04
N SER A 105 -4.51 -10.33 3.73
CA SER A 105 -4.42 -9.52 2.52
C SER A 105 -3.17 -8.62 2.53
N MET A 106 -2.90 -7.94 3.65
CA MET A 106 -1.69 -7.11 3.82
C MET A 106 -0.40 -7.93 3.71
N ALA A 107 -0.36 -9.13 4.30
CA ALA A 107 0.79 -10.03 4.19
C ALA A 107 1.05 -10.45 2.73
N SER A 108 -0.03 -10.70 1.99
CA SER A 108 0.04 -11.07 0.57
C SER A 108 0.54 -9.91 -0.29
N GLU A 109 0.09 -8.68 -0.02
CA GLU A 109 0.56 -7.48 -0.70
C GLU A 109 2.05 -7.21 -0.41
N ALA A 110 2.47 -7.31 0.84
CA ALA A 110 3.87 -7.15 1.22
C ALA A 110 4.78 -8.18 0.52
N ARG A 111 4.37 -9.45 0.47
CA ARG A 111 5.08 -10.49 -0.31
C ARG A 111 5.17 -10.17 -1.79
N PHE A 112 4.10 -9.64 -2.37
CA PHE A 112 4.11 -9.22 -3.75
C PHE A 112 5.15 -8.13 -3.99
N ARG A 113 5.20 -7.09 -3.15
CA ARG A 113 6.19 -6.01 -3.22
C ARG A 113 7.62 -6.52 -3.03
N ALA A 114 7.85 -7.41 -2.06
CA ALA A 114 9.14 -8.06 -1.87
C ALA A 114 9.60 -8.82 -3.12
N LYS A 115 8.69 -9.54 -3.77
CA LYS A 115 8.98 -10.27 -5.01
C LYS A 115 9.32 -9.31 -6.16
N VAL A 116 8.61 -8.20 -6.30
CA VAL A 116 8.89 -7.18 -7.32
C VAL A 116 10.32 -6.66 -7.16
N HIS A 117 10.71 -6.24 -5.95
CA HIS A 117 12.07 -5.74 -5.73
C HIS A 117 13.15 -6.80 -5.91
N ARG A 118 12.87 -8.08 -5.61
CA ARG A 118 13.80 -9.17 -5.94
C ARG A 118 14.01 -9.34 -7.45
N LEU A 119 12.95 -9.20 -8.24
CA LEU A 119 13.04 -9.29 -9.69
C LEU A 119 13.79 -8.08 -10.27
N GLU A 120 13.53 -6.88 -9.77
CA GLU A 120 14.25 -5.66 -10.16
C GLU A 120 15.75 -5.76 -9.85
N MET A 121 16.10 -6.22 -8.64
CA MET A 121 17.48 -6.52 -8.26
C MET A 121 18.12 -7.52 -9.24
N GLN A 122 17.45 -8.64 -9.56
CA GLN A 122 17.96 -9.65 -10.49
C GLN A 122 18.23 -9.05 -11.88
N LEU A 123 17.31 -8.23 -12.38
CA LEU A 123 17.47 -7.55 -13.67
C LEU A 123 18.68 -6.61 -13.67
N LEU A 124 18.88 -5.85 -12.58
CA LEU A 124 20.04 -4.96 -12.45
C LEU A 124 21.35 -5.74 -12.35
N MET A 125 21.37 -6.88 -11.65
CA MET A 125 22.53 -7.78 -11.58
C MET A 125 22.89 -8.36 -12.95
N GLU A 126 21.90 -8.79 -13.73
CA GLU A 126 22.10 -9.27 -15.10
C GLU A 126 22.65 -8.15 -16.00
N LYS A 127 22.10 -6.94 -15.88
CA LYS A 127 22.58 -5.76 -16.63
C LYS A 127 24.03 -5.41 -16.29
N ASP A 128 24.41 -5.43 -15.01
CA ASP A 128 25.80 -5.20 -14.55
C ASP A 128 26.76 -6.25 -15.10
N ALA A 129 26.37 -7.53 -15.06
CA ALA A 129 27.18 -8.65 -15.55
C ALA A 129 27.43 -8.59 -17.07
N HIS A 130 26.43 -8.16 -17.85
CA HIS A 130 26.54 -8.08 -19.31
C HIS A 130 27.15 -6.76 -19.81
N GLY A 131 26.93 -5.64 -19.11
CA GLY A 131 27.54 -4.34 -19.44
C GLY A 131 29.06 -4.29 -19.20
N GLY A 132 29.59 -5.21 -18.39
CA GLY A 132 31.04 -5.35 -18.16
C GLY A 132 31.82 -5.99 -19.33
N ASN A 133 31.16 -6.61 -20.30
CA ASN A 133 31.79 -7.34 -21.41
C ASN A 133 32.02 -6.50 -22.68
N GLU A 134 31.62 -5.21 -22.70
CA GLU A 134 31.76 -4.33 -23.87
C GLU A 134 33.02 -3.43 -23.85
N LYS A 135 34.05 -3.77 -23.06
CA LYS A 135 35.31 -3.00 -22.98
C LYS A 135 36.54 -3.78 -23.44
#